data_AF-A0A0G0IQE5-F1
#
_entry.id   AF-A0A0G0IQE5-F1
#
_cell.length_a   1.000
_cell.length_b   1.000
_cell.length_c   1.000
_cell.angle_alpha   90.00
_cell.angle_beta   90.00
_cell.angle_gamma   90.00
#
_symmetry.space_group_name_H-M   'P 1'
#
loop_
_entity.id
_entity.type
_entity.pdbx_description
1 polymer ?
#
loop_
_entity_poly.entity_id
_entity_poly.type
_entity_poly.pdbx_seq_one_letter_code
_entity_poly.pdbx_strand_id
1 'polypeptide(L)'
;MKSLKIAVGTSSEQKIGYLKEALDEIGIEAEIIPSGVKSGVSDQPITEEETQTGSMNRARAAFENTDVDFGIGIEIGYHKNKDEDFEMFCCTSIFGKGEAVASCFSTKFLLPDFHQQILRENKYLGKYVLKYKEEVDEPVINYTRELIRGRKPLIVEATRNVLLQFLELHATVSHLLKSDSLGYRDKSLGIIIDKDKNFLLVQLHDYGGNDWNFPGGGIEEGETPEKALLRELSEELGSEKFKILAKSKKQKEYDWPDFIIVKDIKKRNGKTFRGQRQNIFLVEFTGDKDEIKPDPEEIRHIKWVRKDKLKDHLNFPRQKEIFNEVIKELLPEL
;
A
#
# COMPACT_ATOMS: atom_id res chain seq x y z
N MET A 1 1.93 18.51 20.03
CA MET A 1 1.66 17.86 18.73
C MET A 1 0.25 17.29 18.78
N LYS A 2 -0.47 17.20 17.66
CA LYS A 2 -1.72 16.41 17.64
C LYS A 2 -1.33 14.97 17.97
N SER A 3 -1.99 14.34 18.95
CA SER A 3 -1.75 12.93 19.26
C SER A 3 -2.08 12.09 18.03
N LEU A 4 -1.14 11.24 17.61
CA LEU A 4 -1.33 10.38 16.44
C LEU A 4 -2.39 9.33 16.74
N LYS A 5 -3.24 9.02 15.77
CA LYS A 5 -4.19 7.91 15.84
C LYS A 5 -3.67 6.78 14.96
N ILE A 6 -3.46 5.61 15.55
CA ILE A 6 -2.87 4.45 14.88
C ILE A 6 -3.84 3.28 14.99
N ALA A 7 -4.34 2.78 13.85
CA ALA A 7 -5.06 1.51 13.85
C ALA A 7 -4.04 0.35 13.83
N VAL A 8 -4.22 -0.68 14.66
CA VAL A 8 -3.33 -1.85 14.67
C VAL A 8 -4.12 -3.10 14.31
N GLY A 9 -3.68 -3.83 13.28
CA GLY A 9 -4.36 -4.99 12.70
C GLY A 9 -4.26 -6.28 13.53
N THR A 10 -4.31 -6.14 14.86
CA THR A 10 -4.33 -7.23 15.84
C THR A 10 -5.10 -6.80 17.09
N SER A 11 -5.81 -7.75 17.72
CA SER A 11 -6.43 -7.58 19.03
C SER A 11 -5.57 -8.11 20.20
N SER A 12 -4.38 -8.66 19.90
CA SER A 12 -3.45 -9.16 20.92
C SER A 12 -2.91 -8.04 21.81
N GLU A 13 -3.28 -8.06 23.10
CA GLU A 13 -2.78 -7.12 24.12
C GLU A 13 -1.25 -7.09 24.18
N GLN A 14 -0.61 -8.25 24.04
CA GLN A 14 0.84 -8.37 24.04
C GLN A 14 1.48 -7.61 22.87
N LYS A 15 1.01 -7.82 21.63
CA LYS A 15 1.52 -7.08 20.46
C LYS A 15 1.25 -5.58 20.58
N ILE A 16 0.09 -5.19 21.11
CA ILE A 16 -0.26 -3.78 21.36
C ILE A 16 0.69 -3.17 22.40
N GLY A 17 1.03 -3.90 23.46
CA GLY A 17 2.01 -3.49 24.45
C GLY A 17 3.40 -3.26 23.84
N TYR A 18 3.84 -4.13 22.92
CA TYR A 18 5.12 -3.95 22.21
C TYR A 18 5.12 -2.77 21.25
N LEU A 19 3.99 -2.47 20.61
CA LEU A 19 3.84 -1.24 19.82
C LEU A 19 3.96 0.00 20.72
N LYS A 20 3.34 0.01 21.90
CA LYS A 20 3.46 1.12 22.87
C LYS A 20 4.91 1.33 23.29
N GLU A 21 5.62 0.25 23.64
CA GLU A 21 7.03 0.33 24.00
C GLU A 21 7.90 0.89 22.86
N ALA A 22 7.66 0.45 21.61
CA ALA A 22 8.35 0.99 20.45
C ALA A 22 8.07 2.49 20.22
N LEU A 23 6.85 2.96 20.50
CA LEU A 23 6.46 4.37 20.43
C LEU A 23 7.10 5.20 21.56
N ASP A 24 7.11 4.66 22.78
CA ASP A 24 7.74 5.28 23.94
C ASP A 24 9.26 5.43 23.74
N GLU A 25 9.93 4.41 23.18
CA GLU A 25 11.37 4.45 22.84
C GLU A 25 11.73 5.61 21.91
N ILE A 26 10.84 5.97 20.98
CA ILE A 26 11.04 7.06 20.02
C ILE A 26 10.39 8.38 20.44
N GLY A 27 9.76 8.43 21.62
CA GLY A 27 9.16 9.64 22.19
C GLY A 27 7.88 10.10 21.48
N ILE A 28 7.05 9.17 20.99
CA ILE A 28 5.83 9.46 20.25
C ILE A 28 4.58 9.07 21.06
N GLU A 29 3.73 10.05 21.34
CA GLU A 29 2.41 9.81 21.94
C GLU A 29 1.37 9.50 20.86
N ALA A 30 0.69 8.36 20.99
CA ALA A 30 -0.35 7.93 20.07
C ALA A 30 -1.55 7.25 20.76
N GLU A 31 -2.74 7.52 20.26
CA GLU A 31 -3.95 6.74 20.49
C GLU A 31 -3.91 5.49 19.60
N ILE A 32 -3.90 4.29 20.21
CA ILE A 32 -3.87 3.02 19.49
C ILE A 32 -5.29 2.44 19.45
N ILE A 33 -5.78 2.13 18.25
CA ILE A 33 -7.08 1.54 17.98
C ILE A 33 -6.90 0.11 17.48
N PRO A 34 -7.13 -0.91 18.33
CA PRO A 34 -7.03 -2.32 17.93
C PRO A 34 -8.10 -2.73 16.93
N SER A 35 -7.72 -3.53 15.94
CA SER A 35 -8.63 -4.07 14.93
C SER A 35 -8.38 -5.55 14.69
N GLY A 36 -9.40 -6.38 14.94
CA GLY A 36 -9.36 -7.83 14.76
C GLY A 36 -9.54 -8.25 13.30
N VAL A 37 -8.54 -7.97 12.47
CA VAL A 37 -8.57 -8.28 11.03
C VAL A 37 -7.85 -9.59 10.70
N LYS A 38 -8.20 -10.22 9.58
CA LYS A 38 -7.50 -11.40 9.04
C LYS A 38 -6.34 -10.96 8.16
N SER A 39 -5.24 -11.71 8.18
CA SER A 39 -4.08 -11.48 7.29
C SER A 39 -4.32 -11.93 5.86
N GLY A 40 -5.24 -12.88 5.63
CA GLY A 40 -5.51 -13.43 4.30
C GLY A 40 -4.40 -14.34 3.75
N VAL A 41 -3.41 -14.69 4.59
CA VAL A 41 -2.34 -15.67 4.32
C VAL A 41 -2.40 -16.78 5.37
N SER A 42 -1.47 -17.75 5.32
CA SER A 42 -1.35 -18.79 6.34
C SER A 42 -1.22 -18.19 7.76
N ASP A 43 -1.79 -18.86 8.77
CA ASP A 43 -1.55 -18.53 10.19
C ASP A 43 -0.09 -18.79 10.61
N GLN A 44 0.68 -19.47 9.76
CA GLN A 44 2.11 -19.73 9.90
C GLN A 44 2.79 -19.49 8.54
N PRO A 45 3.06 -18.22 8.18
CA PRO A 45 3.78 -17.90 6.95
C PRO A 45 5.18 -18.49 6.94
N ILE A 46 5.58 -19.14 5.84
CA ILE A 46 6.87 -19.84 5.72
C ILE A 46 7.84 -19.17 4.73
N THR A 47 7.48 -17.99 4.22
CA THR A 47 8.33 -17.14 3.38
C THR A 47 8.27 -15.68 3.83
N GLU A 48 9.29 -14.90 3.49
CA GLU A 48 9.31 -13.46 3.72
C GLU A 48 8.18 -12.76 2.97
N GLU A 49 7.96 -13.13 1.71
CA GLU A 49 6.92 -12.56 0.85
C GLU A 49 5.52 -12.79 1.42
N GLU A 50 5.22 -14.01 1.88
CA GLU A 50 3.94 -14.33 2.51
C GLU A 50 3.77 -13.56 3.82
N THR A 51 4.84 -13.47 4.63
CA THR A 51 4.82 -12.75 5.91
C THR A 51 4.56 -11.24 5.69
N GLN A 52 5.24 -10.64 4.73
CA GLN A 52 5.04 -9.24 4.36
C GLN A 52 3.63 -9.00 3.82
N THR A 53 3.12 -9.91 2.99
CA THR A 53 1.75 -9.85 2.47
C THR A 53 0.73 -9.89 3.62
N GLY A 54 0.92 -10.79 4.59
CA GLY A 54 0.07 -10.88 5.78
C GLY A 54 0.10 -9.61 6.63
N SER A 55 1.30 -9.07 6.87
CA SER A 55 1.49 -7.81 7.59
C SER A 55 0.80 -6.64 6.88
N MET A 56 0.98 -6.52 5.56
CA MET A 56 0.38 -5.47 4.74
C MET A 56 -1.15 -5.54 4.72
N ASN A 57 -1.71 -6.74 4.57
CA ASN A 57 -3.16 -6.95 4.59
C ASN A 57 -3.76 -6.53 5.93
N ARG A 58 -3.10 -6.85 7.04
CA ARG A 58 -3.52 -6.41 8.38
C ARG A 58 -3.45 -4.88 8.51
N ALA A 59 -2.36 -4.25 8.07
CA ALA A 59 -2.19 -2.80 8.11
C ALA A 59 -3.31 -2.08 7.33
N ARG A 60 -3.53 -2.50 6.08
CA ARG A 60 -4.57 -1.96 5.21
C ARG A 60 -5.97 -2.14 5.80
N ALA A 61 -6.31 -3.35 6.22
CA ALA A 61 -7.63 -3.62 6.77
C ALA A 61 -7.88 -2.85 8.08
N ALA A 62 -6.85 -2.63 8.91
CA ALA A 62 -6.97 -1.79 10.10
C ALA A 62 -7.23 -0.32 9.74
N PHE A 63 -6.52 0.20 8.73
CA PHE A 63 -6.66 1.58 8.24
C PHE A 63 -8.02 1.84 7.59
N GLU A 64 -8.45 1.00 6.64
CA GLU A 64 -9.67 1.24 5.85
C GLU A 64 -10.95 1.22 6.69
N ASN A 65 -10.91 0.61 7.88
CA ASN A 65 -12.07 0.50 8.78
C ASN A 65 -12.11 1.58 9.88
N THR A 66 -11.15 2.50 9.92
CA THR A 66 -10.98 3.42 11.06
C THR A 66 -10.54 4.81 10.59
N ASP A 67 -11.05 5.87 11.23
CA ASP A 67 -10.55 7.24 11.02
C ASP A 67 -9.25 7.47 11.82
N VAL A 68 -8.12 7.13 11.21
CA VAL A 68 -6.77 7.15 11.80
C VAL A 68 -5.74 7.77 10.86
N ASP A 69 -4.59 8.17 11.39
CA ASP A 69 -3.49 8.72 10.59
C ASP A 69 -2.84 7.62 9.73
N PHE A 70 -2.69 6.41 10.27
CA PHE A 70 -2.21 5.24 9.54
C PHE A 70 -2.56 3.91 10.25
N GLY A 71 -2.50 2.81 9.50
CA GLY A 71 -2.64 1.45 9.99
C GLY A 71 -1.30 0.73 10.12
N ILE A 72 -1.13 -0.09 11.16
CA ILE A 72 0.03 -0.97 11.38
C ILE A 72 -0.41 -2.43 11.31
N GLY A 73 0.35 -3.25 10.59
CA GLY A 73 0.28 -4.70 10.63
C GLY A 73 1.54 -5.29 11.25
N ILE A 74 1.40 -6.35 12.06
CA ILE A 74 2.51 -7.04 12.73
C ILE A 74 2.35 -8.54 12.51
N GLU A 75 3.22 -9.15 11.70
CA GLU A 75 3.16 -10.56 11.34
C GLU A 75 4.45 -11.29 11.70
N ILE A 76 4.33 -12.46 12.34
CA ILE A 76 5.46 -13.35 12.60
C ILE A 76 5.55 -14.32 11.44
N GLY A 77 6.76 -14.52 10.94
CA GLY A 77 7.05 -15.41 9.83
C GLY A 77 8.21 -16.35 10.13
N TYR A 78 8.32 -17.36 9.29
CA TYR A 78 9.43 -18.31 9.27
C TYR A 78 10.05 -18.32 7.89
N HIS A 79 11.36 -18.54 7.80
CA HIS A 79 12.08 -18.61 6.54
C HIS A 79 13.20 -19.63 6.67
N LYS A 80 13.45 -20.40 5.62
CA LYS A 80 14.59 -21.32 5.58
C LYS A 80 15.85 -20.56 5.16
N ASN A 81 16.90 -20.69 5.94
CA ASN A 81 18.23 -20.20 5.56
C ASN A 81 18.87 -21.12 4.49
N LYS A 82 20.12 -20.84 4.14
CA LYS A 82 20.88 -21.61 3.14
C LYS A 82 21.11 -23.09 3.51
N ASP A 83 21.02 -23.41 4.80
CA ASP A 83 21.21 -24.74 5.35
C ASP A 83 19.86 -25.48 5.56
N GLU A 84 18.77 -24.95 5.01
CA GLU A 84 17.40 -25.49 5.15
C GLU A 84 16.88 -25.53 6.60
N ASP A 85 17.46 -24.71 7.48
CA ASP A 85 16.97 -24.49 8.84
C ASP A 85 16.06 -23.26 8.90
N PHE A 86 14.98 -23.37 9.68
CA PHE A 86 14.02 -22.30 9.88
C PHE A 86 14.53 -21.23 10.84
N GLU A 87 14.44 -19.99 10.40
CA GLU A 87 14.61 -18.80 11.21
C GLU A 87 13.25 -18.13 11.42
N MET A 88 13.02 -17.62 12.63
CA MET A 88 11.84 -16.85 12.98
C MET A 88 12.14 -15.36 12.91
N PHE A 89 11.21 -14.58 12.37
CA PHE A 89 11.32 -13.12 12.30
C PHE A 89 9.94 -12.46 12.40
N CYS A 90 9.93 -11.13 12.51
CA CYS A 90 8.73 -10.31 12.43
C CYS A 90 8.81 -9.39 11.21
N CYS A 91 7.68 -9.18 10.53
CA CYS A 91 7.49 -8.12 9.57
C CYS A 91 6.42 -7.15 10.10
N THR A 92 6.77 -5.86 10.18
CA THR A 92 5.81 -4.79 10.51
C THR A 92 5.64 -3.88 9.30
N SER A 93 4.40 -3.63 8.91
CA SER A 93 4.04 -2.79 7.76
C SER A 93 3.17 -1.61 8.19
N ILE A 94 3.36 -0.46 7.52
CA ILE A 94 2.51 0.74 7.68
C ILE A 94 1.73 0.99 6.38
N PHE A 95 0.44 1.28 6.53
CA PHE A 95 -0.47 1.64 5.45
C PHE A 95 -1.14 2.99 5.75
N GLY A 96 -1.17 3.91 4.78
CA GLY A 96 -1.75 5.25 4.96
C GLY A 96 -2.07 5.93 3.63
N LYS A 97 -3.00 6.91 3.64
CA LYS A 97 -3.45 7.67 2.45
C LYS A 97 -3.78 6.80 1.21
N GLY A 98 -4.26 5.57 1.43
CA GLY A 98 -4.70 4.67 0.37
C GLY A 98 -3.61 3.81 -0.27
N GLU A 99 -2.39 3.76 0.27
CA GLU A 99 -1.37 2.78 -0.16
C GLU A 99 -0.42 2.32 0.96
N ALA A 100 0.37 1.29 0.64
CA ALA A 100 1.44 0.79 1.48
C ALA A 100 2.58 1.81 1.54
N VAL A 101 2.96 2.24 2.74
CA VAL A 101 3.98 3.31 2.87
C VAL A 101 5.34 2.74 3.25
N ALA A 102 5.40 1.69 4.07
CA ALA A 102 6.66 1.08 4.49
C ALA A 102 6.47 -0.36 5.00
N SER A 103 7.53 -1.15 4.97
CA SER A 103 7.62 -2.45 5.65
C SER A 103 9.04 -2.68 6.13
N CYS A 104 9.20 -3.16 7.36
CA CYS A 104 10.49 -3.55 7.91
C CYS A 104 10.42 -4.96 8.48
N PHE A 105 11.52 -5.69 8.32
CA PHE A 105 11.73 -6.99 8.93
C PHE A 105 12.64 -6.82 10.16
N SER A 106 12.39 -7.62 11.20
CA SER A 106 13.36 -7.78 12.29
C SER A 106 14.57 -8.56 11.81
N THR A 107 15.58 -8.63 12.68
CA THR A 107 16.59 -9.69 12.59
C THR A 107 15.92 -11.08 12.59
N LYS A 108 16.61 -12.04 11.97
CA LYS A 108 16.18 -13.45 11.92
C LYS A 108 16.81 -14.21 13.07
N PHE A 109 15.99 -14.98 13.77
CA PHE A 109 16.41 -15.82 14.90
C PHE A 109 16.37 -17.28 14.50
N LEU A 110 17.52 -17.94 14.43
CA LEU A 110 17.61 -19.38 14.16
C LEU A 110 16.89 -20.17 15.26
N LEU A 111 15.90 -20.96 14.86
CA LEU A 111 15.11 -21.73 15.81
C LEU A 111 15.88 -22.96 16.31
N PRO A 112 15.76 -23.33 17.60
CA PRO A 112 16.32 -24.58 18.13
C PRO A 112 15.74 -25.83 17.44
N ASP A 113 16.51 -26.93 17.41
CA ASP A 113 16.13 -28.20 16.76
C ASP A 113 14.72 -28.69 17.06
N PHE A 114 14.27 -28.53 18.31
CA PHE A 114 12.90 -28.86 18.71
C PHE A 114 11.85 -28.18 17.83
N HIS A 115 12.01 -26.88 17.57
CA HIS A 115 11.12 -26.09 16.74
C HIS A 115 11.32 -26.38 15.25
N GLN A 116 12.56 -26.67 14.82
CA GLN A 116 12.87 -27.12 13.46
C GLN A 116 12.04 -28.35 13.09
N GLN A 117 12.02 -29.37 13.95
CA GLN A 117 11.28 -30.60 13.73
C GLN A 117 9.77 -30.34 13.58
N ILE A 118 9.20 -29.50 14.43
CA ILE A 118 7.77 -29.14 14.37
C ILE A 118 7.43 -28.49 13.02
N LEU A 119 8.25 -27.55 12.55
CA LEU A 119 8.03 -26.88 11.28
C LEU A 119 8.23 -27.82 10.08
N ARG A 120 9.25 -28.70 10.12
CA ARG A 120 9.49 -29.73 9.10
C ARG A 120 8.34 -30.73 8.97
N GLU A 121 7.64 -31.00 10.07
CA GLU A 121 6.42 -31.82 10.10
C GLU A 121 5.15 -31.06 9.69
N ASN A 122 5.27 -29.81 9.21
CA ASN A 122 4.15 -28.92 8.86
C ASN A 122 3.15 -28.71 10.01
N LYS A 123 3.62 -28.78 11.25
CA LYS A 123 2.79 -28.55 12.44
C LYS A 123 2.78 -27.06 12.79
N TYR A 124 1.66 -26.60 13.35
CA TYR A 124 1.53 -25.23 13.84
C TYR A 124 2.35 -25.02 15.12
N LEU A 125 3.42 -24.23 15.04
CA LEU A 125 4.42 -24.03 16.10
C LEU A 125 3.80 -23.55 17.40
N GLY A 126 2.78 -22.68 17.32
CA GLY A 126 2.10 -22.09 18.48
C GLY A 126 1.50 -23.13 19.44
N LYS A 127 1.17 -24.34 18.97
CA LYS A 127 0.68 -25.45 19.82
C LYS A 127 1.76 -26.12 20.68
N TYR A 128 3.04 -25.84 20.39
CA TYR A 128 4.18 -26.56 20.96
C TYR A 128 5.17 -25.65 21.68
N VAL A 129 5.06 -24.32 21.57
CA VAL A 129 6.00 -23.37 22.19
C VAL A 129 6.16 -23.56 23.71
N LEU A 130 5.13 -24.05 24.40
CA LEU A 130 5.18 -24.32 25.84
C LEU A 130 5.98 -25.59 26.19
N LYS A 131 6.12 -26.54 25.25
CA LYS A 131 6.78 -27.83 25.46
C LYS A 131 8.29 -27.77 25.29
N TYR A 132 8.83 -26.66 24.79
CA TYR A 132 10.27 -26.54 24.55
C TYR A 132 11.04 -26.53 25.87
N LYS A 133 11.71 -27.64 26.18
CA LYS A 133 12.56 -27.82 27.37
C LYS A 133 11.88 -27.33 28.65
N GLU A 134 10.60 -27.68 28.84
CA GLU A 134 9.77 -27.13 29.90
C GLU A 134 10.31 -27.42 31.32
N GLU A 135 10.94 -28.58 31.49
CA GLU A 135 11.54 -29.07 32.75
C GLU A 135 12.94 -28.52 33.03
N VAL A 136 13.55 -27.78 32.10
CA VAL A 136 14.93 -27.28 32.24
C VAL A 136 14.93 -25.83 32.72
N ASP A 137 15.42 -25.60 33.94
CA ASP A 137 15.58 -24.26 34.52
C ASP A 137 17.03 -23.76 34.38
N GLU A 138 17.35 -23.28 33.18
CA GLU A 138 18.66 -22.72 32.84
C GLU A 138 18.48 -21.33 32.23
N PRO A 139 19.22 -20.28 32.66
CA PRO A 139 18.98 -18.90 32.25
C PRO A 139 18.88 -18.69 30.73
N VAL A 140 19.76 -19.32 29.95
CA VAL A 140 19.77 -19.21 28.48
C VAL A 140 18.56 -19.90 27.85
N ILE A 141 18.12 -21.03 28.41
CA ILE A 141 16.93 -21.75 27.94
C ILE A 141 15.68 -20.94 28.29
N ASN A 142 15.62 -20.35 29.48
CA ASN A 142 14.54 -19.47 29.92
C ASN A 142 14.40 -18.27 28.99
N TYR A 143 15.51 -17.60 28.68
CA TYR A 143 15.51 -16.49 27.73
C TYR A 143 15.03 -16.92 26.33
N THR A 144 15.53 -18.06 25.84
CA THR A 144 15.12 -18.60 24.53
C THR A 144 13.62 -18.92 24.49
N ARG A 145 13.06 -19.50 25.57
CA ARG A 145 11.63 -19.76 25.71
C ARG A 145 10.83 -18.47 25.61
N GLU A 146 11.22 -17.45 26.37
CA GLU A 146 10.51 -16.17 26.37
C GLU A 146 10.63 -15.44 25.03
N LEU A 147 11.78 -15.51 24.36
CA LEU A 147 11.95 -14.98 23.01
C LEU A 147 10.99 -15.65 22.01
N ILE A 148 10.90 -16.98 22.01
CA ILE A 148 10.05 -17.71 21.05
C ILE A 148 8.56 -17.52 21.35
N ARG A 149 8.19 -17.52 22.63
CA ARG A 149 6.79 -17.34 23.07
C ARG A 149 6.32 -15.92 22.83
N GLY A 150 7.07 -14.94 23.34
CA GLY A 150 6.68 -13.54 23.28
C GLY A 150 7.00 -12.87 21.96
N ARG A 151 8.07 -13.29 21.26
CA ARG A 151 8.63 -12.63 20.06
C ARG A 151 8.94 -11.15 20.26
N LYS A 152 9.01 -10.69 21.52
CA LYS A 152 9.17 -9.29 21.91
C LYS A 152 10.29 -8.57 21.15
N PRO A 153 11.56 -9.04 21.19
CA PRO A 153 12.65 -8.30 20.54
C PRO A 153 12.43 -8.15 19.04
N LEU A 154 11.86 -9.16 18.38
CA LEU A 154 11.57 -9.14 16.94
C LEU A 154 10.47 -8.13 16.61
N ILE A 155 9.38 -8.13 17.38
CA ILE A 155 8.24 -7.22 17.15
C ILE A 155 8.64 -5.78 17.43
N VAL A 156 9.31 -5.50 18.56
CA VAL A 156 9.73 -4.15 18.93
C VAL A 156 10.73 -3.61 17.91
N GLU A 157 11.72 -4.41 17.49
CA GLU A 157 12.70 -4.01 16.47
C GLU A 157 12.02 -3.65 15.14
N ALA A 158 11.23 -4.56 14.56
CA ALA A 158 10.56 -4.33 13.28
C ALA A 158 9.62 -3.11 13.34
N THR A 159 8.90 -2.96 14.45
CA THR A 159 7.95 -1.87 14.67
C THR A 159 8.64 -0.53 14.83
N ARG A 160 9.70 -0.44 15.64
CA ARG A 160 10.50 0.77 15.79
C ARG A 160 11.09 1.20 14.45
N ASN A 161 11.69 0.27 13.71
CA ASN A 161 12.36 0.59 12.45
C ASN A 161 11.38 1.13 11.40
N VAL A 162 10.20 0.51 11.26
CA VAL A 162 9.19 1.00 10.31
C VAL A 162 8.59 2.34 10.74
N LEU A 163 8.41 2.57 12.06
CA LEU A 163 7.95 3.85 12.59
C LEU A 163 8.98 4.96 12.33
N LEU A 164 10.26 4.72 12.58
CA LEU A 164 11.33 5.69 12.30
C LEU A 164 11.34 6.06 10.81
N GLN A 165 11.34 5.06 9.93
CA GLN A 165 11.30 5.29 8.47
C GLN A 165 10.09 6.13 8.05
N PHE A 166 8.91 5.81 8.59
CA PHE A 166 7.67 6.49 8.24
C PHE A 166 7.57 7.91 8.81
N LEU A 167 7.91 8.09 10.10
CA LEU A 167 7.77 9.35 10.80
C LEU A 167 8.86 10.35 10.44
N GLU A 168 10.09 9.91 10.17
CA GLU A 168 11.16 10.77 9.66
C GLU A 168 10.78 11.33 8.29
N LEU A 169 10.25 10.48 7.41
CA LEU A 169 9.72 10.87 6.12
C LEU A 169 8.59 11.90 6.25
N HIS A 170 7.61 11.64 7.12
CA HIS A 170 6.50 12.58 7.37
C HIS A 170 6.98 13.89 7.96
N ALA A 171 7.96 13.87 8.88
CA ALA A 171 8.54 15.08 9.46
C ALA A 171 9.29 15.90 8.41
N THR A 172 10.03 15.24 7.52
CA THR A 172 10.75 15.87 6.40
C THR A 172 9.76 16.57 5.47
N VAL A 173 8.71 15.86 5.05
CA VAL A 173 7.68 16.40 4.17
C VAL A 173 6.90 17.52 4.86
N SER A 174 6.54 17.37 6.14
CA SER A 174 5.86 18.41 6.91
C SER A 174 6.72 19.67 7.05
N HIS A 175 8.03 19.55 7.22
CA HIS A 175 8.93 20.70 7.27
C HIS A 175 8.99 21.43 5.92
N LEU A 176 9.04 20.68 4.82
CA LEU A 176 9.02 21.24 3.45
C LEU A 176 7.68 21.93 3.13
N LEU A 177 6.57 21.34 3.58
CA LEU A 177 5.20 21.85 3.39
C LEU A 177 4.84 23.03 4.29
N LYS A 178 5.60 23.30 5.37
CA LYS A 178 5.44 24.55 6.13
C LYS A 178 5.80 25.79 5.32
N SER A 179 6.37 25.64 4.12
CA SER A 179 6.17 26.65 3.09
C SER A 179 4.77 26.44 2.50
N ASP A 180 3.82 27.32 2.80
CA ASP A 180 2.42 27.34 2.30
C ASP A 180 2.30 27.47 0.76
N SER A 181 3.25 26.93 -0.01
CA SER A 181 3.50 27.20 -1.42
C SER A 181 3.30 25.99 -2.33
N LEU A 182 3.12 24.78 -1.78
CA LEU A 182 2.95 23.58 -2.61
C LEU A 182 1.50 23.45 -3.09
N GLY A 183 1.29 23.85 -4.35
CA GLY A 183 0.03 23.64 -5.06
C GLY A 183 -0.23 22.17 -5.41
N TYR A 184 -1.34 21.93 -6.10
CA TYR A 184 -1.70 20.64 -6.67
C TYR A 184 -1.31 20.58 -8.14
N ARG A 185 -0.73 19.47 -8.58
CA ARG A 185 -0.43 19.23 -9.99
C ARG A 185 -1.73 19.01 -10.75
N ASP A 186 -2.02 19.85 -11.72
CA ASP A 186 -3.17 19.67 -12.61
C ASP A 186 -2.95 18.47 -13.54
N LYS A 187 -3.95 17.58 -13.59
CA LYS A 187 -3.95 16.35 -14.39
C LYS A 187 -5.26 16.21 -15.14
N SER A 188 -5.21 15.66 -16.35
CA SER A 188 -6.39 15.19 -17.08
C SER A 188 -6.45 13.66 -17.07
N LEU A 189 -7.65 13.11 -16.84
CA LEU A 189 -7.90 11.68 -16.72
C LEU A 189 -9.03 11.25 -17.66
N GLY A 190 -8.81 10.19 -18.44
CA GLY A 190 -9.77 9.66 -19.40
C GLY A 190 -10.47 8.40 -18.88
N ILE A 191 -11.79 8.49 -18.66
CA ILE A 191 -12.65 7.32 -18.57
C ILE A 191 -12.98 6.91 -20.01
N ILE A 192 -12.17 6.02 -20.57
CA ILE A 192 -12.28 5.62 -21.98
C ILE A 192 -13.22 4.44 -22.11
N ILE A 193 -14.21 4.57 -22.99
CA ILE A 193 -15.15 3.52 -23.37
C ILE A 193 -15.04 3.18 -24.85
N ASP A 194 -15.22 1.90 -25.19
CA ASP A 194 -15.44 1.47 -26.58
C ASP A 194 -16.93 1.57 -26.98
N LYS A 195 -17.23 1.22 -28.24
CA LYS A 195 -18.59 1.14 -28.77
C LYS A 195 -19.55 0.25 -27.95
N ASP A 196 -19.00 -0.76 -27.28
CA ASP A 196 -19.74 -1.74 -26.48
C ASP A 196 -19.75 -1.35 -24.98
N LYS A 197 -19.32 -0.13 -24.64
CA LYS A 197 -19.23 0.42 -23.27
C LYS A 197 -18.29 -0.38 -22.34
N ASN A 198 -17.30 -1.05 -22.89
CA ASN A 198 -16.18 -1.58 -22.11
C ASN A 198 -15.19 -0.46 -21.80
N PHE A 199 -14.61 -0.50 -20.60
CA PHE A 199 -13.67 0.48 -20.10
C PHE A 199 -12.24 0.06 -20.36
N LEU A 200 -11.40 0.98 -20.84
CA LEU A 200 -9.96 0.76 -20.94
C LEU A 200 -9.29 1.11 -19.60
N LEU A 201 -8.49 0.17 -19.10
CA LEU A 201 -7.60 0.35 -17.96
C LEU A 201 -6.15 0.11 -18.39
N VAL A 202 -5.22 0.82 -17.74
CA VAL A 202 -3.78 0.71 -17.93
C VAL A 202 -3.09 0.32 -16.63
N GLN A 203 -2.01 -0.45 -16.72
CA GLN A 203 -1.15 -0.78 -15.60
C GLN A 203 0.23 -0.16 -15.83
N LEU A 204 0.66 0.68 -14.91
CA LEU A 204 1.92 1.44 -14.99
C LEU A 204 3.07 0.65 -14.33
N HIS A 205 4.32 0.87 -14.76
CA HIS A 205 5.51 0.19 -14.18
C HIS A 205 5.83 0.58 -12.74
N ASP A 206 5.53 1.83 -12.36
CA ASP A 206 5.82 2.38 -11.03
C ASP A 206 4.91 1.82 -9.91
N TYR A 207 3.92 0.97 -10.24
CA TYR A 207 2.90 0.44 -9.31
C TYR A 207 2.94 -1.09 -9.22
N GLY A 208 2.32 -1.65 -8.17
CA GLY A 208 2.30 -3.09 -7.91
C GLY A 208 1.60 -3.89 -9.02
N GLY A 209 1.90 -5.20 -9.09
CA GLY A 209 1.47 -6.08 -10.19
C GLY A 209 -0.05 -6.24 -10.42
N ASN A 210 -0.91 -5.64 -9.59
CA ASN A 210 -2.38 -5.65 -9.75
C ASN A 210 -3.01 -4.23 -9.79
N ASP A 211 -2.21 -3.19 -9.98
CA ASP A 211 -2.68 -1.80 -9.87
C ASP A 211 -3.10 -1.22 -11.23
N TRP A 212 -4.38 -1.41 -11.57
CA TRP A 212 -5.00 -0.85 -12.78
C TRP A 212 -5.43 0.60 -12.55
N ASN A 213 -5.27 1.47 -13.55
CA ASN A 213 -5.60 2.89 -13.52
C ASN A 213 -6.35 3.32 -14.81
N PHE A 214 -6.96 4.50 -14.76
CA PHE A 214 -7.43 5.19 -15.96
C PHE A 214 -6.27 5.98 -16.59
N PRO A 215 -6.16 6.03 -17.93
CA PRO A 215 -5.07 6.73 -18.63
C PRO A 215 -5.19 8.25 -18.58
N GLY A 216 -4.10 8.93 -18.89
CA GLY A 216 -3.96 10.39 -18.96
C GLY A 216 -2.85 10.93 -18.08
N GLY A 217 -2.51 12.20 -18.28
CA GLY A 217 -1.32 12.81 -17.71
C GLY A 217 -1.46 14.29 -17.34
N GLY A 218 -0.30 14.94 -17.16
CA GLY A 218 -0.21 16.29 -16.60
C GLY A 218 -0.65 17.36 -17.59
N ILE A 219 -1.24 18.44 -17.09
CA ILE A 219 -1.55 19.61 -17.91
C ILE A 219 -0.31 20.51 -17.98
N GLU A 220 0.13 20.85 -19.20
CA GLU A 220 1.27 21.74 -19.43
C GLU A 220 0.87 23.23 -19.36
N GLU A 221 1.88 24.10 -19.24
CA GLU A 221 1.65 25.54 -19.17
C GLU A 221 1.00 26.06 -20.47
N GLY A 222 -0.14 26.73 -20.34
CA GLY A 222 -0.91 27.24 -21.48
C GLY A 222 -1.81 26.20 -22.17
N GLU A 223 -1.81 24.96 -21.70
CA GLU A 223 -2.63 23.88 -22.25
C GLU A 223 -4.03 23.82 -21.58
N THR A 224 -5.08 23.57 -22.37
CA THR A 224 -6.41 23.30 -21.78
C THR A 224 -6.48 21.84 -21.32
N PRO A 225 -7.26 21.52 -20.26
CA PRO A 225 -7.42 20.15 -19.80
C PRO A 225 -7.83 19.16 -20.90
N GLU A 226 -8.65 19.58 -21.85
CA GLU A 226 -9.10 18.78 -22.99
C GLU A 226 -7.95 18.48 -23.97
N LYS A 227 -7.09 19.46 -24.24
CA LYS A 227 -5.91 19.29 -25.11
C LYS A 227 -4.88 18.36 -24.44
N ALA A 228 -4.62 18.60 -23.16
CA ALA A 228 -3.74 17.76 -22.34
C ALA A 228 -4.19 16.30 -22.38
N LEU A 229 -5.49 16.06 -22.20
CA LEU A 229 -6.02 14.70 -22.25
C LEU A 229 -5.72 14.03 -23.61
N LEU A 230 -6.07 14.68 -24.72
CA LEU A 230 -5.90 14.07 -26.04
C LEU A 230 -4.43 13.85 -26.40
N ARG A 231 -3.54 14.78 -26.02
CA ARG A 231 -2.08 14.62 -26.16
C ARG A 231 -1.59 13.40 -25.38
N GLU A 232 -1.89 13.34 -24.09
CA GLU A 232 -1.46 12.24 -23.21
C GLU A 232 -2.00 10.89 -23.67
N LEU A 233 -3.27 10.81 -24.09
CA LEU A 233 -3.81 9.56 -24.65
C LEU A 233 -3.11 9.16 -25.95
N SER A 234 -2.72 10.13 -26.79
CA SER A 234 -1.98 9.85 -28.01
C SER A 234 -0.55 9.35 -27.72
N GLU A 235 0.12 9.94 -26.74
CA GLU A 235 1.46 9.55 -26.29
C GLU A 235 1.44 8.18 -25.61
N GLU A 236 0.57 8.00 -24.61
CA GLU A 236 0.46 6.77 -23.81
C GLU A 236 -0.06 5.58 -24.61
N LEU A 237 -1.03 5.77 -25.52
CA LEU A 237 -1.77 4.68 -26.18
C LEU A 237 -1.52 4.60 -27.70
N GLY A 238 -0.70 5.50 -28.25
CA GLY A 238 -0.30 5.47 -29.66
C GLY A 238 -1.45 5.71 -30.66
N SER A 239 -2.52 6.41 -30.25
CA SER A 239 -3.69 6.66 -31.10
C SER A 239 -4.31 8.03 -30.89
N GLU A 240 -4.85 8.63 -31.95
CA GLU A 240 -5.58 9.91 -31.89
C GLU A 240 -7.11 9.72 -31.96
N LYS A 241 -7.59 8.47 -32.04
CA LYS A 241 -9.01 8.14 -32.26
C LYS A 241 -9.88 8.28 -30.99
N PHE A 242 -9.59 9.29 -30.18
CA PHE A 242 -10.25 9.58 -28.92
C PHE A 242 -11.17 10.80 -29.06
N LYS A 243 -12.44 10.62 -28.71
CA LYS A 243 -13.45 11.69 -28.74
C LYS A 243 -13.95 11.96 -27.33
N ILE A 244 -13.72 13.18 -26.83
CA ILE A 244 -14.29 13.60 -25.55
C ILE A 244 -15.82 13.72 -25.71
N LEU A 245 -16.56 12.96 -24.91
CA LEU A 245 -18.03 13.00 -24.88
C LEU A 245 -18.54 13.99 -23.84
N ALA A 246 -17.89 14.02 -22.68
CA ALA A 246 -18.30 14.88 -21.58
C ALA A 246 -17.13 15.13 -20.61
N LYS A 247 -17.23 16.24 -19.87
CA LYS A 247 -16.35 16.57 -18.75
C LYS A 247 -17.15 16.49 -17.45
N SER A 248 -16.58 15.83 -16.45
CA SER A 248 -17.14 15.78 -15.09
C SER A 248 -17.20 17.18 -14.50
N LYS A 249 -18.33 17.53 -13.87
CA LYS A 249 -18.42 18.74 -13.02
C LYS A 249 -17.63 18.58 -11.73
N LYS A 250 -17.37 17.33 -11.33
CA LYS A 250 -16.54 17.00 -10.17
C LYS A 250 -15.07 17.01 -10.54
N GLN A 251 -14.30 17.83 -9.84
CA GLN A 251 -12.85 17.70 -9.75
C GLN A 251 -12.50 16.86 -8.53
N LYS A 252 -11.43 16.07 -8.63
CA LYS A 252 -10.95 15.24 -7.52
C LYS A 252 -9.53 15.66 -7.16
N GLU A 253 -9.38 16.27 -6.00
CA GLU A 253 -8.09 16.63 -5.43
C GLU A 253 -7.67 15.60 -4.38
N TYR A 254 -6.39 15.22 -4.38
CA TYR A 254 -5.86 14.36 -3.34
C TYR A 254 -4.39 14.61 -3.09
N ASP A 255 -4.00 14.43 -1.83
CA ASP A 255 -2.63 14.50 -1.37
C ASP A 255 -1.83 13.29 -1.84
N TRP A 256 -0.62 13.53 -2.35
CA TRP A 256 0.30 12.44 -2.56
C TRP A 256 0.81 11.91 -1.22
N PRO A 257 1.05 10.59 -1.13
CA PRO A 257 1.78 10.03 0.00
C PRO A 257 3.18 10.62 0.10
N ASP A 258 3.65 10.78 1.33
CA ASP A 258 4.85 11.58 1.62
C ASP A 258 6.10 10.99 0.93
N PHE A 259 6.14 9.67 0.69
CA PHE A 259 7.25 9.03 -0.04
C PHE A 259 7.26 9.40 -1.53
N ILE A 260 6.09 9.61 -2.14
CA ILE A 260 5.96 10.09 -3.52
C ILE A 260 6.47 11.52 -3.61
N ILE A 261 6.12 12.38 -2.65
CA ILE A 261 6.61 13.76 -2.57
C ILE A 261 8.14 13.78 -2.49
N VAL A 262 8.75 12.98 -1.60
CA VAL A 262 10.22 12.91 -1.51
C VAL A 262 10.87 12.33 -2.76
N LYS A 263 10.26 11.33 -3.42
CA LYS A 263 10.74 10.81 -4.72
C LYS A 263 10.69 11.89 -5.80
N ASP A 264 9.60 12.67 -5.88
CA ASP A 264 9.41 13.73 -6.87
C ASP A 264 10.41 14.87 -6.67
N ILE A 265 10.63 15.31 -5.42
CA ILE A 265 11.65 16.32 -5.07
C ILE A 265 13.03 15.93 -5.59
N LYS A 266 13.44 14.67 -5.39
CA LYS A 266 14.73 14.17 -5.87
C LYS A 266 14.79 14.15 -7.39
N LYS A 267 13.70 13.78 -8.06
CA LYS A 267 13.61 13.76 -9.53
C LYS A 267 13.61 15.16 -10.15
N ARG A 268 13.02 16.15 -9.47
CA ARG A 268 12.71 17.48 -10.03
C ARG A 268 13.53 18.62 -9.40
N ASN A 269 14.74 18.32 -8.92
CA ASN A 269 15.67 19.29 -8.34
C ASN A 269 15.01 20.22 -7.30
N GLY A 270 14.29 19.65 -6.34
CA GLY A 270 13.70 20.41 -5.24
C GLY A 270 12.27 20.91 -5.47
N LYS A 271 11.73 20.79 -6.69
CA LYS A 271 10.32 21.13 -6.98
C LYS A 271 9.41 19.93 -6.74
N THR A 272 8.21 20.17 -6.23
CA THR A 272 7.19 19.14 -6.04
C THR A 272 5.81 19.78 -5.97
N PHE A 273 4.78 18.95 -5.81
CA PHE A 273 3.43 19.34 -5.48
C PHE A 273 2.98 18.67 -4.18
N ARG A 274 1.93 19.20 -3.55
CA ARG A 274 1.30 18.55 -2.39
C ARG A 274 0.56 17.27 -2.81
N GLY A 275 0.02 17.31 -4.01
CA GLY A 275 -0.83 16.27 -4.55
C GLY A 275 -1.20 16.59 -5.98
N GLN A 276 -2.31 16.05 -6.45
CA GLN A 276 -2.82 16.34 -7.79
C GLN A 276 -4.30 16.66 -7.83
N ARG A 277 -4.69 17.41 -8.86
CA ARG A 277 -6.06 17.79 -9.17
C ARG A 277 -6.53 17.14 -10.47
N GLN A 278 -7.53 16.28 -10.28
CA GLN A 278 -8.29 15.45 -11.20
C GLN A 278 -9.25 16.19 -12.15
N ASN A 279 -8.90 16.49 -13.41
CA ASN A 279 -9.90 16.85 -14.43
C ASN A 279 -10.33 15.58 -15.17
N ILE A 280 -11.56 15.13 -14.95
CA ILE A 280 -12.01 13.80 -15.42
C ILE A 280 -12.96 13.95 -16.60
N PHE A 281 -12.71 13.16 -17.65
CA PHE A 281 -13.45 13.19 -18.89
C PHE A 281 -13.99 11.81 -19.24
N LEU A 282 -15.19 11.76 -19.79
CA LEU A 282 -15.69 10.59 -20.51
C LEU A 282 -15.20 10.69 -21.95
N VAL A 283 -14.54 9.63 -22.42
CA VAL A 283 -13.94 9.58 -23.75
C VAL A 283 -14.43 8.34 -24.46
N GLU A 284 -14.80 8.48 -25.72
CA GLU A 284 -15.08 7.38 -26.63
C GLU A 284 -13.84 7.09 -27.45
N PHE A 285 -13.39 5.83 -27.45
CA PHE A 285 -12.41 5.35 -28.42
C PHE A 285 -13.15 4.86 -29.66
N THR A 286 -12.85 5.49 -30.79
CA THR A 286 -13.54 5.27 -32.08
C THR A 286 -12.76 4.37 -33.05
N GLY A 287 -11.59 3.87 -32.63
CA GLY A 287 -10.76 2.95 -33.41
C GLY A 287 -11.00 1.49 -33.08
N ASP A 288 -10.26 0.63 -33.77
CA ASP A 288 -10.17 -0.79 -33.44
C ASP A 288 -9.18 -1.00 -32.29
N LYS A 289 -9.49 -1.95 -31.39
CA LYS A 289 -8.70 -2.17 -30.16
C LYS A 289 -7.23 -2.51 -30.44
N ASP A 290 -6.96 -3.15 -31.58
CA ASP A 290 -5.61 -3.53 -32.02
C ASP A 290 -4.77 -2.33 -32.49
N GLU A 291 -5.39 -1.16 -32.66
CA GLU A 291 -4.67 0.09 -32.97
C GLU A 291 -4.03 0.71 -31.73
N ILE A 292 -4.44 0.31 -30.52
CA ILE A 292 -3.83 0.79 -29.28
C ILE A 292 -2.44 0.18 -29.15
N LYS A 293 -1.43 1.06 -29.13
CA LYS A 293 -0.03 0.71 -28.98
C LYS A 293 0.48 1.41 -27.72
N PRO A 294 0.37 0.76 -26.55
CA PRO A 294 0.79 1.37 -25.31
C PRO A 294 2.29 1.66 -25.34
N ASP A 295 2.70 2.82 -24.82
CA ASP A 295 4.11 3.15 -24.64
C ASP A 295 4.74 2.14 -23.66
N PRO A 296 5.72 1.33 -24.10
CA PRO A 296 6.36 0.35 -23.23
C PRO A 296 7.17 0.97 -22.08
N GLU A 297 7.56 2.25 -22.17
CA GLU A 297 8.26 2.95 -21.09
C GLU A 297 7.34 3.26 -19.91
N GLU A 298 6.06 3.50 -20.16
CA GLU A 298 5.09 3.90 -19.12
C GLU A 298 4.12 2.77 -18.74
N ILE A 299 3.61 2.06 -19.75
CA ILE A 299 2.52 1.10 -19.60
C ILE A 299 3.03 -0.32 -19.78
N ARG A 300 2.86 -1.12 -18.73
CA ARG A 300 3.18 -2.54 -18.72
C ARG A 300 2.10 -3.36 -19.42
N HIS A 301 0.83 -3.12 -19.08
CA HIS A 301 -0.31 -3.87 -19.59
C HIS A 301 -1.53 -2.97 -19.77
N ILE A 302 -2.38 -3.31 -20.75
CA ILE A 302 -3.70 -2.70 -20.93
C ILE A 302 -4.78 -3.76 -20.81
N LYS A 303 -6.00 -3.34 -20.45
CA LYS A 303 -7.14 -4.24 -20.36
C LYS A 303 -8.45 -3.51 -20.66
N TRP A 304 -9.27 -4.13 -21.51
CA TRP A 304 -10.67 -3.75 -21.68
C TRP A 304 -11.55 -4.52 -20.69
N VAL A 305 -12.38 -3.81 -19.93
CA VAL A 305 -13.14 -4.37 -18.81
C VAL A 305 -14.60 -3.97 -18.95
N ARG A 306 -15.50 -4.95 -18.87
CA ARG A 306 -16.94 -4.69 -18.82
C ARG A 306 -17.33 -3.93 -17.54
N LYS A 307 -18.36 -3.10 -17.61
CA LYS A 307 -18.83 -2.31 -16.46
C LYS A 307 -19.02 -3.13 -15.18
N ASP A 308 -19.70 -4.28 -15.28
CA ASP A 308 -20.03 -5.15 -14.15
C ASP A 308 -18.79 -5.73 -13.45
N LYS A 309 -17.65 -5.71 -14.14
CA LYS A 309 -16.34 -6.16 -13.65
C LYS A 309 -15.39 -5.01 -13.34
N LEU A 310 -15.75 -3.76 -13.65
CA LEU A 310 -14.86 -2.62 -13.46
C LEU A 310 -14.44 -2.46 -12.00
N LYS A 311 -15.39 -2.57 -11.05
CA LYS A 311 -15.11 -2.46 -9.62
C LYS A 311 -14.07 -3.48 -9.10
N ASP A 312 -14.04 -4.67 -9.70
CA ASP A 312 -13.13 -5.75 -9.31
C ASP A 312 -11.66 -5.41 -9.63
N HIS A 313 -11.43 -4.39 -10.46
CA HIS A 313 -10.10 -3.93 -10.87
C HIS A 313 -9.67 -2.61 -10.22
N LEU A 314 -10.55 -1.94 -9.46
CA LEU A 314 -10.26 -0.65 -8.81
C LEU A 314 -9.84 -0.87 -7.35
N ASN A 315 -8.54 -1.05 -7.14
CA ASN A 315 -7.98 -1.40 -5.84
C ASN A 315 -7.83 -0.20 -4.89
N PHE A 316 -7.71 1.01 -5.44
CA PHE A 316 -7.48 2.21 -4.63
C PHE A 316 -8.80 2.91 -4.23
N PRO A 317 -8.95 3.40 -2.99
CA PRO A 317 -10.13 4.16 -2.56
C PRO A 317 -10.52 5.29 -3.52
N ARG A 318 -9.54 6.06 -4.00
CA ARG A 318 -9.75 7.15 -4.98
C ARG A 318 -10.41 6.69 -6.28
N GLN A 319 -10.09 5.48 -6.76
CA GLN A 319 -10.68 4.95 -7.97
C GLN A 319 -12.12 4.48 -7.74
N LYS A 320 -12.38 3.90 -6.56
CA LYS A 320 -13.74 3.55 -6.14
C LYS A 320 -14.63 4.79 -6.05
N GLU A 321 -14.10 5.92 -5.59
CA GLU A 321 -14.81 7.21 -5.64
C GLU A 321 -15.11 7.65 -7.08
N ILE A 322 -14.12 7.67 -7.97
CA ILE A 322 -14.32 8.00 -9.40
C ILE A 322 -15.44 7.12 -9.99
N PHE A 323 -15.41 5.82 -9.72
CA PHE A 323 -16.46 4.92 -10.15
C PHE A 323 -17.83 5.29 -9.57
N ASN A 324 -17.90 5.52 -8.25
CA ASN A 324 -19.18 5.73 -7.58
C ASN A 324 -19.81 7.09 -7.89
N GLU A 325 -18.99 8.09 -8.23
CA GLU A 325 -19.41 9.47 -8.33
C GLU A 325 -19.37 10.04 -9.74
N VAL A 326 -18.32 9.75 -10.50
CA VAL A 326 -18.06 10.37 -11.80
C VAL A 326 -18.62 9.51 -12.92
N ILE A 327 -18.44 8.20 -12.88
CA ILE A 327 -19.05 7.30 -13.87
C ILE A 327 -20.58 7.41 -13.79
N LYS A 328 -21.17 7.45 -12.59
CA LYS A 328 -22.62 7.66 -12.44
C LYS A 328 -23.11 9.02 -12.95
N GLU A 329 -22.27 10.05 -12.89
CA GLU A 329 -22.60 11.38 -13.41
C GLU A 329 -22.55 11.41 -14.93
N LEU A 330 -21.48 10.88 -15.52
CA LEU A 330 -21.19 10.98 -16.95
C LEU A 330 -21.90 9.92 -17.79
N LEU A 331 -22.30 8.81 -17.17
CA LEU A 331 -22.98 7.69 -17.80
C LEU A 331 -24.16 7.23 -16.91
N PRO A 332 -25.20 8.04 -16.73
CA PRO A 332 -26.32 7.73 -15.83
C PRO A 332 -27.19 6.55 -16.32
N GLU A 333 -27.21 6.30 -17.62
CA GLU A 333 -27.94 5.19 -18.26
C GLU A 333 -27.27 3.83 -18.07
N LEU A 334 -26.02 3.82 -17.60
CA LEU A 334 -25.29 2.63 -17.23
C LEU A 334 -25.61 2.32 -15.77
#